data_AF-A0A4R0ENZ4-F1
#
_entry.id   AF-A0A4R0ENZ4-F1
#
_cell.length_a   1.000
_cell.length_b   1.000
_cell.length_c   1.000
_cell.angle_alpha   90.00
_cell.angle_beta   90.00
_cell.angle_gamma   90.00
#
_symmetry.space_group_name_H-M   'P 1'
#
loop_
_entity.id
_entity.type
_entity.pdbx_description
1 polymer ?
#
loop_
_entity_poly.entity_id
_entity_poly.type
_entity_poly.pdbx_seq_one_letter_code
_entity_poly.pdbx_strand_id
1 'polypeptide(L)'
;MRRKEQGFTLIELMVTIAVMAIIAMMAAPSMSQLLLKQNLNKSSQELISVLNQARANAALDRREITVQLNTSAVTNTVTQLNWMPSGKAILKSGSPTSLVFLPTGLVKNATSDTSFTICEKTSGSLSKTVEISKMGTIQQIVEGTCS
;
A
#
# COMPACT_ATOMS: atom_id res chain seq x y z
N MET A 1 -45.60 41.11 -23.28
CA MET A 1 -44.20 41.26 -22.80
C MET A 1 -43.30 40.40 -23.69
N ARG A 2 -42.49 41.02 -24.57
CA ARG A 2 -41.54 40.28 -25.44
C ARG A 2 -40.26 40.02 -24.63
N ARG A 3 -39.94 38.75 -24.37
CA ARG A 3 -38.61 38.34 -23.89
C ARG A 3 -37.59 38.67 -24.97
N LYS A 4 -36.56 39.45 -24.63
CA LYS A 4 -35.36 39.59 -25.46
C LYS A 4 -34.55 38.32 -25.26
N GLU A 5 -34.49 37.48 -26.28
CA GLU A 5 -33.52 36.39 -26.38
C GLU A 5 -32.12 37.02 -26.36
N GLN A 6 -31.38 36.88 -25.26
CA GLN A 6 -30.00 37.33 -25.13
C GLN A 6 -29.11 36.24 -25.75
N GLY A 7 -28.70 36.45 -27.00
CA GLY A 7 -27.73 35.58 -27.67
C GLY A 7 -26.31 35.88 -27.22
N PHE A 8 -25.49 34.83 -27.11
CA PHE A 8 -24.06 34.95 -26.85
C PHE A 8 -23.37 35.69 -27.99
N THR A 9 -22.46 36.60 -27.64
CA THR A 9 -21.63 37.30 -28.64
C THR A 9 -20.48 36.39 -29.08
N LEU A 10 -20.00 36.57 -30.32
CA LEU A 10 -18.89 35.78 -30.86
C LEU A 10 -17.61 35.96 -30.01
N ILE A 11 -17.40 37.17 -29.48
CA ILE A 11 -16.28 37.48 -28.59
C ILE A 11 -16.38 36.71 -27.26
N GLU A 12 -17.57 36.54 -26.71
CA GLU A 12 -17.80 35.80 -25.46
C GLU A 12 -17.54 34.30 -25.64
N LEU A 13 -17.92 33.74 -26.80
CA LEU A 13 -17.57 32.36 -27.15
C LEU A 13 -16.04 32.18 -27.26
N MET A 14 -15.33 33.13 -27.86
CA MET A 14 -13.87 33.04 -27.97
C MET A 14 -13.17 33.12 -26.61
N VAL A 15 -13.62 34.02 -25.73
CA VAL A 15 -13.07 34.17 -24.38
C VAL A 15 -13.36 32.92 -23.54
N THR A 16 -14.58 32.37 -23.61
CA THR A 16 -14.93 31.15 -22.87
C THR A 16 -14.12 29.93 -23.31
N ILE A 17 -13.91 29.73 -24.62
CA ILE A 17 -13.04 28.65 -25.13
C ILE A 17 -11.59 28.87 -24.69
N ALA A 18 -11.09 30.11 -24.75
CA ALA A 18 -9.72 30.43 -24.30
C ALA A 18 -9.51 30.13 -22.81
N VAL A 19 -10.46 30.53 -21.95
CA VAL A 19 -10.41 30.25 -20.51
C VAL A 19 -10.53 28.75 -20.24
N MET A 20 -11.43 28.05 -20.94
CA MET A 20 -11.60 26.61 -20.81
C MET A 20 -10.32 25.83 -21.19
N ALA A 21 -9.60 26.28 -22.22
CA ALA A 21 -8.32 25.67 -22.62
C ALA A 21 -7.23 25.82 -21.54
N ILE A 22 -7.13 26.99 -20.88
CA ILE A 22 -6.17 27.23 -19.80
C ILE A 22 -6.47 26.31 -18.61
N ILE A 23 -7.74 26.21 -18.22
CA ILE A 23 -8.17 25.37 -17.10
C ILE A 23 -7.93 23.88 -17.40
N ALA A 24 -8.20 23.44 -18.63
CA ALA A 24 -8.01 22.04 -19.04
C ALA A 24 -6.53 21.60 -18.90
N MET A 25 -5.58 22.49 -19.20
CA MET A 25 -4.14 22.19 -19.05
C MET A 25 -3.69 22.05 -17.60
N MET A 26 -4.34 22.74 -16.65
CA MET A 26 -4.02 22.65 -15.22
C MET A 26 -4.66 21.44 -14.53
N ALA A 27 -5.65 20.80 -15.15
CA ALA A 27 -6.52 19.83 -14.50
C ALA A 27 -6.02 18.38 -14.55
N ALA A 28 -4.82 18.09 -15.07
CA ALA A 28 -4.29 16.72 -15.15
C ALA A 28 -3.42 16.37 -13.93
N PRO A 29 -3.92 15.58 -12.96
CA PRO A 29 -3.06 15.03 -11.91
C PRO A 29 -2.08 14.02 -12.49
N SER A 30 -0.91 13.88 -11.86
CA SER A 30 0.07 12.86 -12.25
C SER A 30 -0.50 11.44 -12.02
N MET A 31 -1.02 10.81 -13.07
CA MET A 31 -1.58 9.46 -13.02
C MET A 31 -0.55 8.43 -12.53
N SER A 32 0.72 8.65 -12.85
CA SER A 32 1.83 7.84 -12.34
C SER A 32 1.83 7.83 -10.81
N GLN A 33 1.86 8.98 -10.15
CA GLN A 33 1.90 9.05 -8.67
C GLN A 33 0.71 8.34 -8.03
N LEU A 34 -0.48 8.45 -8.63
CA LEU A 34 -1.67 7.73 -8.15
C LEU A 34 -1.49 6.21 -8.23
N LEU A 35 -1.04 5.70 -9.38
CA LEU A 35 -0.76 4.27 -9.56
C LEU A 35 0.31 3.78 -8.58
N LEU A 36 1.37 4.56 -8.35
CA LEU A 36 2.41 4.22 -7.40
C LEU A 36 1.87 4.09 -5.96
N LYS A 37 1.04 5.04 -5.52
CA LYS A 37 0.35 4.97 -4.21
C LYS A 37 -0.58 3.76 -4.12
N GLN A 38 -1.33 3.46 -5.18
CA GLN A 38 -2.22 2.30 -5.23
C GLN A 38 -1.44 0.98 -5.11
N ASN A 39 -0.30 0.83 -5.77
CA ASN A 39 0.54 -0.36 -5.67
C ASN A 39 1.11 -0.54 -4.25
N LEU A 40 1.58 0.54 -3.61
CA LEU A 40 2.04 0.49 -2.21
C LEU A 40 0.90 0.13 -1.25
N ASN A 41 -0.27 0.74 -1.42
CA ASN A 41 -1.45 0.44 -0.62
C ASN A 41 -1.87 -1.03 -0.77
N LYS A 42 -1.88 -1.55 -2.00
CA LYS A 42 -2.20 -2.95 -2.27
C LYS A 42 -1.20 -3.89 -1.60
N SER A 43 0.10 -3.68 -1.83
CA SER A 43 1.16 -4.50 -1.22
C SER A 43 1.11 -4.49 0.31
N SER A 44 0.88 -3.31 0.92
CA SER A 44 0.80 -3.18 2.39
C SER A 44 -0.44 -3.87 2.95
N GLN A 45 -1.60 -3.74 2.31
CA GLN A 45 -2.83 -4.40 2.73
C GLN A 45 -2.74 -5.93 2.56
N GLU A 46 -2.14 -6.40 1.47
CA GLU A 46 -1.88 -7.83 1.26
C GLU A 46 -0.96 -8.37 2.37
N LEU A 47 0.09 -7.63 2.74
CA LEU A 47 0.96 -8.01 3.85
C LEU A 47 0.17 -8.13 5.16
N ILE A 48 -0.62 -7.11 5.51
CA ILE A 48 -1.45 -7.13 6.72
C ILE A 48 -2.44 -8.31 6.70
N SER A 49 -3.03 -8.60 5.54
CA SER A 49 -3.93 -9.74 5.36
C SER A 49 -3.21 -11.06 5.62
N VAL A 50 -2.02 -11.26 5.03
CA VAL A 50 -1.22 -12.48 5.23
C VAL A 50 -0.79 -12.63 6.69
N LEU A 51 -0.40 -11.54 7.35
CA LEU A 51 -0.03 -11.56 8.77
C LEU A 51 -1.21 -11.91 9.67
N ASN A 52 -2.38 -11.31 9.44
CA ASN A 52 -3.60 -11.65 10.17
C ASN A 52 -4.00 -13.11 9.95
N GLN A 53 -3.91 -13.59 8.70
CA GLN A 53 -4.19 -14.97 8.35
C GLN A 53 -3.22 -15.93 9.06
N ALA A 54 -1.92 -15.64 9.05
CA ALA A 54 -0.92 -16.46 9.73
C ALA A 54 -1.18 -16.55 11.24
N ARG A 55 -1.49 -15.40 11.86
CA ARG A 55 -1.82 -15.33 13.29
C ARG A 55 -3.08 -16.13 13.61
N ALA A 56 -4.13 -16.01 12.80
CA ALA A 56 -5.36 -16.75 12.96
C ALA A 56 -5.14 -18.26 12.79
N ASN A 57 -4.44 -18.68 11.72
CA ASN A 57 -4.11 -20.09 11.49
C ASN A 57 -3.28 -20.68 12.62
N ALA A 58 -2.31 -19.93 13.16
CA ALA A 58 -1.50 -20.38 14.30
C ALA A 58 -2.37 -20.68 15.53
N ALA A 59 -3.32 -19.78 15.83
CA ALA A 59 -4.23 -19.94 16.95
C ALA A 59 -5.25 -21.08 16.73
N LEU A 60 -5.84 -21.17 15.52
CA LEU A 60 -6.85 -22.17 15.17
C LEU A 60 -6.26 -23.58 15.12
N ASP A 61 -5.13 -23.75 14.42
CA ASP A 61 -4.50 -25.05 14.21
C ASP A 61 -3.57 -25.46 15.36
N ARG A 62 -3.46 -24.61 16.39
CA ARG A 62 -2.60 -24.76 17.58
C ARG A 62 -1.15 -25.14 17.22
N ARG A 63 -0.62 -24.54 16.15
CA ARG A 63 0.74 -24.79 15.65
C ARG A 63 1.44 -23.48 15.30
N GLU A 64 2.75 -23.56 15.15
CA GLU A 64 3.52 -22.43 14.64
C GLU A 64 3.26 -22.25 13.15
N ILE A 65 3.05 -21.00 12.72
CA ILE A 65 2.90 -20.62 11.31
C ILE A 65 4.00 -19.62 10.95
N THR A 66 4.74 -19.92 9.89
CA THR A 66 5.82 -19.07 9.38
C THR A 66 5.31 -18.19 8.25
N VAL A 67 5.60 -16.90 8.30
CA VAL A 67 5.41 -15.96 7.19
C VAL A 67 6.77 -15.67 6.59
N GLN A 68 6.97 -16.07 5.34
CA GLN A 68 8.16 -15.71 4.57
C GLN A 68 7.83 -14.48 3.72
N LEU A 69 8.62 -13.42 3.91
CA LEU A 69 8.50 -12.18 3.17
C LEU A 69 9.58 -12.10 2.09
N ASN A 70 9.24 -11.43 0.99
CA ASN A 70 10.14 -11.20 -0.15
C ASN A 70 10.68 -12.51 -0.75
N THR A 71 9.84 -13.54 -0.79
CA THR A 71 10.15 -14.84 -1.38
C THR A 71 9.48 -14.97 -2.75
N SER A 72 10.16 -15.60 -3.71
CA SER A 72 9.58 -15.93 -5.02
C SER A 72 8.60 -17.11 -4.96
N ALA A 73 8.47 -17.78 -3.80
CA ALA A 73 7.54 -18.87 -3.62
C ALA A 73 6.09 -18.36 -3.63
N VAL A 74 5.28 -18.88 -4.55
CA VAL A 74 3.88 -18.45 -4.73
C VAL A 74 2.90 -19.34 -3.95
N THR A 75 3.30 -20.57 -3.65
CA THR A 75 2.41 -21.57 -3.04
C THR A 75 2.47 -21.50 -1.51
N ASN A 76 1.33 -21.24 -0.88
CA ASN A 76 1.17 -21.34 0.57
C ASN A 76 1.02 -22.80 0.99
N THR A 77 1.47 -23.12 2.20
CA THR A 77 1.29 -24.43 2.85
C THR A 77 0.53 -24.26 4.17
N VAL A 78 0.19 -25.39 4.80
CA VAL A 78 -0.52 -25.39 6.10
C VAL A 78 0.31 -24.75 7.21
N THR A 79 1.64 -24.72 7.09
CA THR A 79 2.55 -24.17 8.12
C THR A 79 3.32 -22.95 7.66
N GLN A 80 3.17 -22.55 6.39
CA GLN A 80 3.91 -21.42 5.83
C GLN A 80 3.05 -20.61 4.87
N LEU A 81 2.98 -19.30 5.11
CA LEU A 81 2.46 -18.32 4.17
C LEU A 81 3.61 -17.53 3.54
N ASN A 82 3.48 -17.26 2.25
CA ASN A 82 4.46 -16.52 1.48
C ASN A 82 3.86 -15.19 1.04
N TRP A 83 4.65 -14.14 1.11
CA TRP A 83 4.28 -12.83 0.62
C TRP A 83 5.46 -12.16 -0.09
N MET A 84 5.18 -11.47 -1.20
CA MET A 84 6.12 -10.57 -1.84
C MET A 84 5.40 -9.28 -2.26
N PRO A 85 6.08 -8.12 -2.23
CA PRO A 85 5.53 -6.89 -2.77
C PRO A 85 5.20 -7.03 -4.26
N SER A 86 4.15 -6.35 -4.73
CA SER A 86 3.73 -6.38 -6.14
C SER A 86 3.97 -5.05 -6.87
N GLY A 87 4.07 -5.11 -8.20
CA GLY A 87 4.27 -3.95 -9.05
C GLY A 87 5.63 -3.29 -8.84
N LYS A 88 5.63 -1.99 -8.52
CA LYS A 88 6.85 -1.18 -8.27
C LYS A 88 7.25 -1.10 -6.80
N ALA A 89 6.59 -1.87 -5.92
CA ALA A 89 6.94 -1.94 -4.51
C ALA A 89 8.10 -2.92 -4.28
N ILE A 90 8.95 -2.64 -3.29
CA ILE A 90 10.02 -3.52 -2.81
C ILE A 90 10.05 -3.51 -1.28
N LEU A 91 10.49 -4.60 -0.67
CA LEU A 91 10.77 -4.61 0.77
C LEU A 91 12.12 -3.92 1.01
N LYS A 92 12.18 -2.96 1.94
CA LYS A 92 13.41 -2.25 2.29
C LYS A 92 14.46 -3.21 2.85
N SER A 93 15.70 -3.07 2.42
CA SER A 93 16.83 -3.80 2.97
C SER A 93 16.94 -3.57 4.48
N GLY A 94 17.17 -4.64 5.24
CA GLY A 94 17.18 -4.61 6.71
C GLY A 94 15.82 -4.89 7.36
N SER A 95 14.71 -4.90 6.60
CA SER A 95 13.45 -5.44 7.13
C SER A 95 13.58 -6.96 7.33
N PRO A 96 12.98 -7.53 8.38
CA PRO A 96 12.96 -8.99 8.56
C PRO A 96 12.29 -9.70 7.38
N THR A 97 12.86 -10.82 6.96
CA THR A 97 12.33 -11.63 5.85
C THR A 97 11.52 -12.83 6.31
N SER A 98 11.51 -13.11 7.62
CA SER A 98 10.75 -14.21 8.20
C SER A 98 10.17 -13.79 9.54
N LEU A 99 8.93 -14.21 9.78
CA LEU A 99 8.19 -13.98 11.02
C LEU A 99 7.44 -15.26 11.38
N VAL A 100 7.51 -15.70 12.63
CA VAL A 100 6.79 -16.90 13.08
C VAL A 100 5.76 -16.54 14.13
N PHE A 101 4.50 -16.92 13.90
CA PHE A 101 3.43 -16.79 14.87
C PHE A 101 3.32 -18.06 15.71
N LEU A 102 3.24 -17.88 17.02
CA LEU A 102 2.99 -18.94 18.00
C LEU A 102 1.47 -19.19 18.12
N PRO A 103 1.05 -20.38 18.61
CA PRO A 103 -0.36 -20.67 18.89
C PRO A 103 -1.05 -19.68 19.85
N THR A 104 -0.25 -19.00 20.68
CA THR A 104 -0.70 -17.96 21.61
C THR A 104 -1.02 -16.63 20.92
N GLY A 105 -0.76 -16.51 19.61
CA GLY A 105 -0.90 -15.29 18.83
C GLY A 105 0.28 -14.32 18.96
N LEU A 106 1.31 -14.67 19.73
CA LEU A 106 2.56 -13.92 19.88
C LEU A 106 3.51 -14.16 18.69
N VAL A 107 4.44 -13.23 18.49
CA VAL A 107 5.53 -13.43 17.55
C VAL A 107 6.69 -14.15 18.23
N LYS A 108 7.15 -15.27 17.66
CA LYS A 108 8.28 -16.04 18.18
C LYS A 108 9.56 -15.22 18.14
N ASN A 109 10.31 -15.23 19.24
CA ASN A 109 11.59 -14.52 19.41
C ASN A 109 11.53 -12.98 19.25
N ALA A 110 10.34 -12.37 19.24
CA ALA A 110 10.21 -10.92 19.22
C ALA A 110 10.48 -10.34 20.62
N THR A 111 11.59 -9.60 20.75
CA THR A 111 11.94 -8.87 21.97
C THR A 111 11.37 -7.45 21.98
N SER A 112 11.19 -6.86 20.79
CA SER A 112 10.58 -5.57 20.54
C SER A 112 9.56 -5.66 19.39
N ASP A 113 8.91 -4.54 19.11
CA ASP A 113 8.03 -4.43 17.96
C ASP A 113 8.86 -4.54 16.66
N THR A 114 8.26 -5.12 15.63
CA THR A 114 8.90 -5.49 14.36
C THR A 114 8.29 -4.68 13.24
N SER A 115 9.09 -3.86 12.58
CA SER A 115 8.67 -2.99 11.48
C SER A 115 9.09 -3.54 10.11
N PHE A 116 8.18 -3.53 9.14
CA PHE A 116 8.41 -3.88 7.74
C PHE A 116 8.20 -2.64 6.89
N THR A 117 9.25 -2.15 6.24
CA THR A 117 9.13 -0.98 5.37
C THR A 117 9.03 -1.42 3.92
N ILE A 118 7.96 -1.03 3.25
CA ILE A 118 7.71 -1.25 1.84
C ILE A 118 8.02 0.05 1.11
N CYS A 119 8.98 0.01 0.20
CA CYS A 119 9.47 1.13 -0.57
C CYS A 119 8.94 1.10 -2.00
N GLU A 120 8.84 2.28 -2.59
CA GLU A 120 8.67 2.46 -4.02
C GLU A 120 10.03 2.42 -4.75
N LYS A 121 10.16 1.55 -5.77
CA LYS A 121 11.44 1.24 -6.42
C LYS A 121 11.98 2.34 -7.34
N THR A 122 11.12 3.13 -7.98
CA THR A 122 11.49 4.05 -9.08
C THR A 122 12.08 5.35 -8.57
N SER A 123 11.48 5.93 -7.53
CA SER A 123 11.85 7.24 -6.99
C SER A 123 12.25 7.21 -5.53
N GLY A 124 11.92 6.15 -4.78
CA GLY A 124 12.14 6.08 -3.33
C GLY A 124 11.34 7.13 -2.54
N SER A 125 10.49 7.91 -3.20
CA SER A 125 9.79 9.05 -2.61
C SER A 125 8.61 8.65 -1.74
N LEU A 126 8.14 7.40 -1.86
CA LEU A 126 7.00 6.89 -1.12
C LEU A 126 7.37 5.58 -0.42
N SER A 127 6.97 5.47 0.83
CA SER A 127 7.11 4.27 1.64
C SER A 127 5.88 4.05 2.51
N LYS A 128 5.67 2.78 2.87
CA LYS A 128 4.67 2.37 3.86
C LYS A 128 5.31 1.40 4.83
N THR A 129 5.26 1.75 6.10
CA THR A 129 5.79 0.90 7.17
C THR A 129 4.64 0.22 7.88
N VAL A 130 4.67 -1.11 7.95
CA VAL A 130 3.75 -1.93 8.73
C VAL A 130 4.49 -2.38 9.99
N GLU A 131 3.92 -2.10 11.15
CA GLU A 131 4.50 -2.51 12.43
C GLU A 131 3.70 -3.64 13.06
N ILE A 132 4.39 -4.57 13.72
CA ILE A 132 3.76 -5.65 14.47
C ILE A 132 4.36 -5.64 15.85
N SER A 133 3.52 -5.53 16.87
CA SER A 133 4.03 -5.65 18.23
C SER A 133 4.53 -7.07 18.53
N LYS A 134 5.45 -7.23 19.48
CA LYS A 134 5.81 -8.55 20.02
C LYS A 134 4.60 -9.40 20.44
N MET A 135 3.49 -8.74 20.81
CA MET A 135 2.22 -9.40 21.16
C MET A 135 1.40 -9.88 19.95
N GLY A 136 1.90 -9.69 18.73
CA GLY A 136 1.24 -10.07 17.48
C GLY A 136 0.12 -9.13 17.04
N THR A 137 -0.04 -7.97 17.70
CA THR A 137 -0.96 -6.93 17.23
C THR A 137 -0.32 -6.22 16.04
N ILE A 138 -0.97 -6.29 14.89
CA ILE A 138 -0.54 -5.58 13.69
C ILE A 138 -1.03 -4.13 13.82
N GLN A 139 -0.09 -3.20 13.80
CA GLN A 139 -0.30 -1.76 13.98
C GLN A 139 -0.02 -0.98 12.68
N GLN A 140 -0.30 0.31 12.78
CA GLN A 140 -0.56 1.29 11.73
C GLN A 140 0.41 1.27 10.53
N ILE A 141 -0.15 1.56 9.36
CA ILE A 141 0.61 1.91 8.16
C ILE A 141 1.09 3.36 8.29
N VAL A 142 2.38 3.55 8.51
CA VAL A 142 2.99 4.90 8.49
C VAL A 142 3.46 5.20 7.07
N GLU A 143 2.99 6.30 6.49
CA GLU A 143 3.48 6.79 5.20
C GLU A 143 4.77 7.58 5.39
N GLY A 144 5.73 7.42 4.48
CA GLY A 144 6.99 8.15 4.54
C GLY A 144 7.75 8.14 3.22
N THR A 145 9.05 8.39 3.32
CA THR A 145 10.01 8.25 2.22
C THR A 145 10.92 7.05 2.47
N CYS A 146 11.52 6.49 1.42
CA CYS A 146 12.57 5.49 1.55
C CYS A 146 13.94 6.13 1.36
N SER A 147 14.48 6.67 2.47
CA SER A 147 15.89 7.04 2.63
C SER A 147 16.71 5.91 3.20
#